data_AF-A0A954AA56-F1
#
_entry.id   AF-A0A954AA56-F1
#
_cell.length_a   1.000
_cell.length_b   1.000
_cell.length_c   1.000
_cell.angle_alpha   90.00
_cell.angle_beta   90.00
_cell.angle_gamma   90.00
#
_symmetry.space_group_name_H-M   'P 1'
#
loop_
_entity.id
_entity.type
_entity.pdbx_description
1 polymer ?
#
loop_
_entity_poly.entity_id
_entity_poly.type
_entity_poly.pdbx_seq_one_letter_code
_entity_poly.pdbx_strand_id
1 'polypeptide(L)'
;MHIGYVLKKFPRASETFILNEILALQRQGVEVTVFSLHKADDGVFHPGLAELQRPVVYLTPRRADTWLQWLRGNVDELDVLLPPMVAQLQDMLRAGREDVWSVLGLASVVAEEAKA
;
A
#
# COMPACT_ATOMS: atom_id res chain seq x y z
N MET A 1 -12.10 12.11 5.41
CA MET A 1 -11.68 10.70 5.61
C MET A 1 -10.71 10.35 4.49
N HIS A 2 -9.58 9.70 4.79
CA HIS A 2 -8.56 9.35 3.80
C HIS A 2 -8.34 7.84 3.80
N ILE A 3 -8.37 7.22 2.61
CA ILE A 3 -8.12 5.79 2.43
C ILE A 3 -6.87 5.57 1.58
N GLY A 4 -6.01 4.64 2.00
CA GLY A 4 -4.86 4.16 1.22
C GLY A 4 -5.13 2.77 0.65
N TYR A 5 -5.03 2.60 -0.67
CA TYR A 5 -5.00 1.28 -1.32
C TYR A 5 -3.56 0.86 -1.54
N VAL A 6 -3.17 -0.34 -1.10
CA VAL A 6 -1.85 -0.92 -1.36
C VAL A 6 -2.03 -2.16 -2.21
N LEU A 7 -1.53 -2.11 -3.45
CA LEU A 7 -1.79 -3.12 -4.48
C LEU A 7 -0.49 -3.70 -5.02
N LYS A 8 -0.50 -4.99 -5.37
CA LYS A 8 0.65 -5.65 -6.00
C LYS A 8 0.98 -5.04 -7.37
N LYS A 9 -0.01 -4.82 -8.21
CA LYS A 9 0.14 -4.24 -9.55
C LYS A 9 -1.15 -3.53 -9.91
N PHE A 10 -1.08 -2.29 -10.38
CA PHE A 10 -2.26 -1.49 -10.68
C PHE A 10 -2.01 -0.47 -11.81
N PRO A 11 -2.99 -0.25 -12.71
CA PRO A 11 -4.23 -1.02 -12.87
C PRO A 11 -3.98 -2.44 -13.42
N ARG A 12 -4.92 -3.36 -13.28
CA ARG A 12 -4.92 -4.60 -14.07
C ARG A 12 -6.25 -4.77 -14.78
N ALA A 13 -6.20 -5.36 -15.98
CA ALA A 13 -7.39 -5.73 -16.76
C ALA A 13 -8.36 -6.64 -15.98
N SER A 14 -7.83 -7.55 -15.17
CA SER A 14 -8.64 -8.48 -14.36
C SER A 14 -9.16 -7.88 -13.04
N GLU A 15 -8.73 -6.68 -12.67
CA GLU A 15 -9.00 -6.06 -11.36
C GLU A 15 -9.68 -4.69 -11.52
N THR A 16 -10.47 -4.51 -12.58
CA THR A 16 -11.19 -3.26 -12.88
C THR A 16 -12.18 -2.85 -11.78
N PHE A 17 -12.65 -3.80 -10.97
CA PHE A 17 -13.52 -3.51 -9.83
C PHE A 17 -12.85 -2.56 -8.83
N ILE A 18 -11.53 -2.67 -8.62
CA ILE A 18 -10.77 -1.82 -7.71
C ILE A 18 -10.81 -0.37 -8.20
N LEU A 19 -10.60 -0.14 -9.50
CA LEU A 19 -10.68 1.19 -10.09
C LEU A 19 -12.09 1.79 -9.93
N ASN A 20 -13.14 1.01 -10.20
CA ASN A 20 -14.52 1.47 -10.07
C ASN A 20 -14.89 1.84 -8.63
N GLU A 21 -14.40 1.06 -7.66
CA GLU A 21 -14.58 1.32 -6.22
C GLU A 21 -13.88 2.61 -5.79
N ILE A 22 -12.61 2.80 -6.18
CA ILE A 22 -11.86 4.03 -5.90
C ILE A 22 -12.60 5.25 -6.45
N LEU A 23 -13.06 5.19 -7.71
CA LEU A 23 -13.80 6.29 -8.31
C LEU A 23 -15.14 6.54 -7.60
N ALA A 24 -15.82 5.49 -7.10
CA ALA A 24 -17.04 5.64 -6.32
C ALA A 24 -16.79 6.34 -4.98
N LEU A 25 -15.72 5.97 -4.27
CA LEU A 25 -15.30 6.64 -3.03
C LEU A 25 -14.96 8.11 -3.26
N GLN A 26 -14.22 8.41 -4.33
CA GLN A 26 -13.89 9.79 -4.69
C GLN A 26 -15.13 10.62 -5.04
N ARG A 27 -16.14 10.04 -5.70
CA ARG A 27 -17.44 10.69 -5.94
C ARG A 27 -18.20 11.01 -4.65
N GLN A 28 -17.95 10.26 -3.58
CA GLN A 28 -18.49 10.52 -2.24
C GLN A 28 -17.65 11.51 -1.42
N GLY A 29 -16.61 12.10 -2.02
CA GLY A 29 -15.72 13.05 -1.34
C GLY A 29 -14.68 12.38 -0.43
N VAL A 30 -14.46 11.07 -0.55
CA VAL A 30 -13.38 10.38 0.16
C VAL A 30 -12.06 10.61 -0.57
N GLU A 31 -11.04 11.06 0.15
CA GLU A 31 -9.70 11.17 -0.42
C GLU A 31 -9.07 9.77 -0.50
N VAL A 32 -8.60 9.40 -1.69
CA VAL A 32 -7.96 8.11 -1.93
C VAL A 32 -6.53 8.31 -2.43
N THR A 33 -5.60 7.54 -1.87
CA THR A 33 -4.24 7.41 -2.41
C THR A 33 -3.97 5.95 -2.77
N VAL A 34 -3.50 5.71 -3.99
CA VAL A 34 -3.21 4.37 -4.48
C VAL A 34 -1.70 4.17 -4.51
N PHE A 35 -1.22 3.17 -3.79
CA PHE A 35 0.15 2.69 -3.81
C PHE A 35 0.21 1.37 -4.58
N SER A 36 1.09 1.29 -5.57
CA SER A 36 1.29 0.07 -6.35
C SER A 36 2.74 -0.38 -6.31
N LEU A 37 2.96 -1.65 -5.99
CA LEU A 37 4.31 -2.25 -5.98
C LEU A 37 4.91 -2.33 -7.40
N HIS A 38 4.07 -2.50 -8.42
CA HIS A 38 4.49 -2.62 -9.82
C HIS A 38 3.57 -1.87 -10.77
N LYS A 39 4.15 -1.33 -11.84
CA LYS A 39 3.37 -0.82 -12.98
C LYS A 39 2.63 -1.98 -13.67
N ALA A 40 1.45 -1.67 -14.20
CA ALA A 40 0.74 -2.52 -15.13
C ALA A 40 1.62 -2.82 -16.35
N ASP A 41 1.62 -4.08 -16.80
CA ASP A 41 2.36 -4.57 -17.97
C ASP A 41 1.49 -5.46 -18.88
N ASP A 42 0.18 -5.45 -18.67
CA ASP A 42 -0.80 -6.21 -19.46
C ASP A 42 -1.18 -5.50 -20.77
N GLY A 43 -0.65 -4.31 -21.02
CA GLY A 43 -0.86 -3.55 -22.26
C GLY A 43 -2.26 -2.97 -22.41
N VAL A 44 -3.09 -3.03 -21.36
CA VAL A 44 -4.48 -2.58 -21.40
C VAL A 44 -4.58 -1.11 -21.00
N PHE A 45 -5.24 -0.32 -21.83
CA PHE A 45 -5.60 1.05 -21.49
C PHE A 45 -6.83 1.07 -20.58
N HIS A 46 -6.73 1.80 -19.47
CA HIS A 46 -7.82 1.96 -18.51
C HIS A 46 -8.29 3.42 -18.51
N PRO A 47 -9.37 3.77 -19.23
CA PRO A 47 -9.84 5.15 -19.35
C PRO A 47 -10.08 5.83 -18.00
N GLY A 48 -10.65 5.08 -17.04
CA GLY A 48 -10.95 5.58 -15.70
C GLY A 48 -9.71 5.95 -14.86
N LEU A 49 -8.48 5.58 -15.26
CA LEU A 49 -7.28 6.09 -14.59
C LEU A 49 -7.16 7.61 -14.70
N ALA A 50 -7.64 8.20 -15.80
CA ALA A 50 -7.63 9.64 -16.00
C ALA A 50 -8.61 10.37 -15.05
N GLU A 51 -9.55 9.64 -14.44
CA GLU A 51 -10.53 10.19 -13.49
C GLU A 51 -10.01 10.17 -12.04
N LEU A 52 -8.87 9.53 -11.78
CA LEU A 52 -8.25 9.58 -10.46
C LEU A 52 -7.84 11.01 -10.12
N GLN A 53 -8.17 11.46 -8.91
CA GLN A 53 -7.83 12.82 -8.45
C GLN A 53 -6.37 12.93 -8.04
N ARG A 54 -5.73 11.80 -7.72
CA ARG A 54 -4.30 11.72 -7.39
C ARG A 54 -3.63 10.65 -8.25
N PRO A 55 -2.39 10.87 -8.70
CA PRO A 55 -1.65 9.87 -9.45
C PRO A 55 -1.38 8.64 -8.58
N VAL A 56 -1.29 7.48 -9.22
CA VAL A 56 -0.84 6.25 -8.56
C VAL A 56 0.63 6.41 -8.14
N VAL A 57 0.91 6.14 -6.87
CA VAL A 57 2.26 6.11 -6.32
C VAL A 57 2.87 4.74 -6.61
N TYR A 58 3.74 4.68 -7.61
CA TYR A 58 4.49 3.47 -7.93
C TYR A 58 5.71 3.35 -7.02
N LEU A 59 5.78 2.27 -6.26
CA LEU A 59 6.92 1.99 -5.39
C LEU A 59 8.11 1.52 -6.23
N THR A 60 9.31 1.90 -5.80
CA THR A 60 10.55 1.43 -6.42
C THR A 60 10.76 -0.03 -6.04
N PRO A 61 10.91 -0.96 -7.01
CA PRO A 61 11.18 -2.35 -6.69
C PRO A 61 12.50 -2.45 -5.91
N ARG A 62 12.48 -3.08 -4.74
CA ARG A 62 13.69 -3.33 -3.94
C ARG A 62 14.10 -4.78 -4.15
N ARG A 63 15.37 -5.01 -4.47
CA ARG A 63 15.87 -6.39 -4.60
C ARG A 63 16.02 -6.99 -3.21
N ALA A 64 15.47 -8.18 -3.00
CA ALA A 64 15.50 -8.85 -1.71
C ALA A 64 16.95 -9.09 -1.24
N ASP A 65 17.86 -9.51 -2.12
CA ASP A 65 19.29 -9.69 -1.78
C ASP A 65 19.99 -8.42 -1.27
N THR A 66 19.44 -7.23 -1.55
CA THR A 66 20.02 -5.93 -1.15
C THR A 66 19.36 -5.30 0.07
N TRP A 67 18.30 -5.89 0.66
CA TRP A 67 17.52 -5.24 1.72
C TRP A 67 18.39 -4.88 2.93
N LEU A 68 19.30 -5.78 3.33
CA LEU A 68 20.17 -5.58 4.49
C LEU A 68 21.22 -4.49 4.25
N GLN A 69 21.77 -4.41 3.04
CA GLN A 69 22.72 -3.36 2.67
C GLN A 69 22.01 -1.99 2.63
N TRP A 70 20.79 -1.96 2.09
CA TRP A 70 19.98 -0.74 2.11
C TRP A 70 19.69 -0.29 3.54
N LEU A 71 19.20 -1.18 4.42
CA LEU A 71 18.94 -0.81 5.82
C LEU A 71 20.19 -0.28 6.51
N ARG A 72 21.33 -0.96 6.35
CA ARG A 72 22.61 -0.52 6.93
C ARG A 72 23.04 0.87 6.45
N GLY A 73 22.78 1.19 5.18
CA GLY A 73 23.06 2.51 4.61
C GLY A 73 22.09 3.62 5.01
N ASN A 74 20.96 3.29 5.65
CA ASN A 74 19.90 4.24 5.99
C ASN A 74 19.51 4.16 7.48
N VAL A 75 20.39 3.65 8.36
CA VAL A 75 20.12 3.52 9.80
C VAL A 75 19.74 4.86 10.43
N ASP A 76 20.48 5.92 10.12
CA ASP A 76 20.20 7.26 10.67
C ASP A 76 18.82 7.79 10.25
N GLU A 77 18.39 7.50 9.02
CA GLU A 77 17.04 7.83 8.54
C GLU A 77 15.97 6.99 9.25
N LEU A 78 16.25 5.71 9.48
CA LEU A 78 15.33 4.82 10.20
C LEU A 78 15.17 5.24 11.67
N ASP A 79 16.21 5.73 12.33
CA ASP A 79 16.14 6.25 13.69
C ASP A 79 15.20 7.46 13.80
N VAL A 80 15.06 8.23 12.73
CA VAL A 80 14.11 9.35 12.66
C VAL A 80 12.70 8.88 12.27
N LEU A 81 12.59 7.93 11.34
CA LEU A 81 11.30 7.51 10.77
C LEU A 81 10.54 6.48 11.62
N LEU A 82 11.24 5.55 12.27
CA LEU A 82 10.62 4.44 13.01
C LEU A 82 9.85 4.90 14.25
N PRO A 83 10.36 5.81 15.11
CA PRO A 83 9.63 6.21 16.32
C PRO A 83 8.22 6.77 16.07
N PRO A 84 8.00 7.76 15.17
CA PRO A 84 6.65 8.26 14.92
C PRO A 84 5.75 7.21 14.27
N MET A 85 6.29 6.35 13.40
CA MET A 85 5.55 5.25 12.78
C MET A 85 5.07 4.24 13.84
N VAL A 86 5.95 3.87 14.78
CA VAL A 86 5.61 2.98 15.90
C VAL A 86 4.58 3.64 16.83
N ALA A 87 4.71 4.94 17.10
CA ALA A 87 3.74 5.66 17.92
C ALA A 87 2.34 5.67 17.28
N GLN A 88 2.26 5.96 15.98
CA GLN A 88 0.99 5.87 15.23
C GLN A 88 0.40 4.46 15.26
N LEU A 89 1.22 3.43 15.07
CA LEU A 89 0.77 2.05 15.18
C LEU A 89 0.19 1.74 16.57
N GLN A 90 0.88 2.16 17.63
CA GLN A 90 0.40 1.96 19.00
C GLN A 90 -0.92 2.67 19.26
N ASP A 91 -1.09 3.89 18.76
CA ASP A 91 -2.36 4.63 18.90
C ASP A 91 -3.50 3.95 18.16
N MET A 92 -3.25 3.41 16.96
CA MET A 92 -4.24 2.63 16.21
C MET A 92 -4.65 1.36 16.97
N LEU A 93 -3.70 0.66 17.58
CA LEU A 93 -3.97 -0.52 18.41
C LEU A 93 -4.79 -0.14 19.66
N ARG A 94 -4.44 0.96 20.35
CA ARG A 94 -5.19 1.45 21.53
C ARG A 94 -6.61 1.89 21.19
N ALA A 95 -6.81 2.45 20.00
CA ALA A 95 -8.12 2.87 19.50
C ALA A 95 -9.05 1.69 19.16
N GLY A 96 -8.59 0.43 19.28
CA GLY A 96 -9.41 -0.76 19.03
C GLY A 96 -9.85 -0.89 17.57
N ARG A 97 -9.05 -0.39 16.64
CA ARG A 97 -9.36 -0.37 15.21
C ARG A 97 -9.12 -1.76 14.59
N GLU A 98 -10.17 -2.58 14.57
CA GLU A 98 -10.15 -3.96 14.05
C GLU A 98 -9.67 -4.06 12.59
N ASP A 99 -9.95 -3.04 11.78
CA ASP A 99 -9.57 -2.93 10.37
C ASP A 99 -8.05 -2.88 10.14
N VAL A 100 -7.31 -2.36 11.11
CA VAL A 100 -5.85 -2.19 11.04
C VAL A 100 -5.14 -3.52 11.27
N TRP A 101 -5.70 -4.35 12.17
CA TRP A 101 -5.18 -5.69 12.43
C TRP A 101 -5.27 -6.58 11.18
N SER A 102 -6.30 -6.42 10.35
CA SER A 102 -6.42 -7.19 9.10
C SER A 102 -5.32 -6.88 8.08
N VAL A 103 -4.81 -5.64 8.04
CA VAL A 103 -3.74 -5.23 7.11
C VAL A 103 -2.36 -5.65 7.62
N LEU A 104 -2.08 -5.46 8.90
CA LEU A 104 -0.80 -5.88 9.51
C LEU A 104 -0.72 -7.40 9.67
N GLY A 105 -1.85 -8.03 9.98
CA GLY A 105 -1.99 -9.47 10.12
C GLY A 105 -1.80 -10.24 8.81
N LEU A 106 -1.95 -9.59 7.65
CA LEU A 106 -1.64 -10.23 6.37
C LEU A 106 -0.16 -10.64 6.31
N ALA A 107 0.75 -9.82 6.86
CA ALA A 107 2.16 -10.15 6.91
C ALA A 107 2.46 -11.33 7.84
N SER A 108 1.74 -11.45 8.97
CA SER A 108 1.89 -12.60 9.88
C SER A 108 1.31 -13.88 9.29
N VAL A 109 0.13 -13.81 8.64
CA VAL A 109 -0.51 -14.96 7.97
C VAL A 109 0.37 -15.47 6.81
N VAL A 110 0.91 -14.58 5.98
CA VAL A 110 1.84 -14.95 4.90
C VAL A 110 3.13 -15.59 5.45
N ALA A 111 3.63 -15.13 6.60
CA ALA A 111 4.83 -15.68 7.23
C ALA A 111 4.61 -17.06 7.88
N GLU A 112 3.39 -17.35 8.33
CA GLU A 112 3.00 -18.68 8.85
C GLU A 112 2.81 -19.70 7.73
N GLU A 113 2.13 -19.32 6.65
CA GLU A 113 1.91 -20.18 5.48
C GLU A 113 3.22 -20.50 4.73
N ALA A 114 4.19 -19.59 4.70
CA ALA A 114 5.48 -19.83 4.05
C ALA A 114 6.42 -20.78 4.83
N LYS A 115 6.04 -21.20 6.05
CA LYS A 115 6.80 -22.17 6.87
C LYS A 115 6.20 -23.59 6.84
N ALA A 116 5.07 -23.79 6.18
CA ALA A 116 4.45 -25.11 5.93
C ALA A 116 4.90 -25.69 4.59
#